data_AF-A0ABD0PFM2-F1
#
_entry.id   AF-A0ABD0PFM2-F1
#
_cell.length_a   1.000
_cell.length_b   1.000
_cell.length_c   1.000
_cell.angle_alpha   90.00
_cell.angle_beta   90.00
_cell.angle_gamma   90.00
#
_symmetry.space_group_name_H-M   'P 1'
#
loop_
_entity.id
_entity.type
_entity.pdbx_description
1 polymer ?
#
loop_
_entity_poly.entity_id
_entity_poly.type
_entity_poly.pdbx_seq_one_letter_code
_entity_poly.pdbx_strand_id
1 'polypeptide(L)'
;HALIHDVVTRWGSTYEKISRFLEQQQAACAVLASDRSTWHFMPKDNDIATLENVNQLLRPLYDFTDALASEKRVTLSSLTPVLEHIGSEILSEQAEDNLLIRQMKQ
;
A
#
# COMPACT_ATOMS: atom_id res chain seq x y z
N HIS A 1 6.28 3.89 -16.99
CA HIS A 1 5.16 3.16 -16.36
C HIS A 1 3.97 3.06 -17.29
N ALA A 2 3.41 1.86 -17.48
CA ALA A 2 2.14 1.67 -18.17
C ALA A 2 0.96 2.07 -17.26
N LEU A 3 -0.18 2.50 -17.81
CA LEU A 3 -1.38 2.82 -17.01
C LEU A 3 -1.91 1.55 -16.32
N ILE A 4 -2.07 1.61 -15.00
CA ILE A 4 -2.68 0.52 -14.22
C ILE A 4 -4.16 0.88 -14.07
N HIS A 5 -5.03 0.10 -14.73
CA HIS A 5 -6.47 0.27 -14.57
C HIS A 5 -6.93 -0.29 -13.23
N ASP A 6 -7.91 0.37 -12.62
CA ASP A 6 -8.58 -0.15 -11.45
C ASP A 6 -9.27 -1.48 -11.79
N VAL A 7 -8.99 -2.52 -11.03
CA VAL A 7 -9.65 -3.82 -11.20
C VAL A 7 -10.26 -4.19 -9.85
N VAL A 8 -11.59 -4.08 -9.78
CA VAL A 8 -12.42 -4.26 -8.57
C VAL A 8 -12.13 -5.58 -7.84
N THR A 9 -11.69 -6.62 -8.55
CA THR A 9 -11.56 -7.98 -8.01
C THR A 9 -10.27 -8.26 -7.24
N ARG A 10 -9.33 -7.30 -7.13
CA ARG A 10 -8.11 -7.47 -6.30
C ARG A 10 -7.74 -6.17 -5.60
N TRP A 11 -7.71 -6.22 -4.27
CA TRP A 11 -7.23 -5.14 -3.41
C TRP A 11 -5.81 -4.66 -3.77
N GLY A 12 -5.02 -5.54 -4.41
CA GLY A 12 -3.69 -5.23 -4.93
C GLY A 12 -3.63 -4.04 -5.89
N SER A 13 -4.69 -3.79 -6.67
CA SER A 13 -4.72 -2.63 -7.59
C SER A 13 -4.71 -1.28 -6.83
N THR A 14 -5.33 -1.22 -5.65
CA THR A 14 -5.27 -0.04 -4.77
C THR A 14 -3.86 0.17 -4.24
N TYR A 15 -3.19 -0.90 -3.78
CA TYR A 15 -1.80 -0.84 -3.33
C TYR A 15 -0.86 -0.35 -4.44
N GLU A 16 -0.95 -0.93 -5.64
CA GLU A 16 -0.14 -0.54 -6.80
C GLU A 16 -0.29 0.93 -7.18
N LYS A 17 -1.52 1.47 -7.10
CA LYS A 17 -1.77 2.90 -7.35
C LYS A 17 -1.13 3.80 -6.32
N ILE A 18 -1.23 3.45 -5.03
CA ILE A 18 -0.60 4.22 -3.94
C ILE A 18 0.91 4.21 -4.12
N SER A 19 1.50 3.02 -4.30
CA SER A 19 2.94 2.84 -4.51
C SER A 19 3.45 3.65 -5.71
N ARG A 20 2.74 3.59 -6.85
CA ARG A 20 3.07 4.37 -8.03
C ARG A 20 2.93 5.87 -7.82
N PHE A 21 1.89 6.32 -7.12
CA PHE A 21 1.70 7.73 -6.84
C PHE A 21 2.85 8.27 -6.00
N LEU A 22 3.27 7.55 -4.95
CA LEU A 22 4.41 7.92 -4.11
C LEU A 22 5.71 7.97 -4.94
N GLU A 23 5.95 6.99 -5.82
CA GLU A 23 7.11 7.00 -6.73
C GLU A 23 7.11 8.22 -7.67
N GLN A 24 5.93 8.63 -8.14
CA GLN A 24 5.76 9.71 -9.11
C GLN A 24 5.36 11.05 -8.48
N GLN A 25 5.38 11.17 -7.14
CA GLN A 25 4.86 12.33 -6.42
C GLN A 25 5.47 13.63 -6.92
N GLN A 26 6.79 13.68 -7.08
CA GLN A 26 7.47 14.89 -7.51
C GLN A 26 7.03 15.35 -8.91
N ALA A 27 6.84 14.40 -9.84
CA ALA A 27 6.39 14.69 -11.18
C ALA A 27 4.92 15.14 -11.18
N ALA A 28 4.05 14.49 -10.39
CA ALA A 28 2.66 14.88 -10.24
C ALA A 28 2.53 16.28 -9.63
N CYS A 29 3.25 16.57 -8.54
CA CYS A 29 3.26 17.89 -7.91
C CYS A 29 3.83 18.98 -8.83
N ALA A 30 4.85 18.68 -9.64
CA ALA A 30 5.39 19.64 -10.61
C ALA A 30 4.35 20.03 -11.68
N VAL A 31 3.56 19.06 -12.17
CA VAL A 31 2.47 19.32 -13.11
C VAL A 31 1.37 20.15 -12.43
N LEU A 32 0.96 19.78 -11.21
CA LEU A 32 -0.04 20.54 -10.47
C LEU A 32 0.43 21.98 -10.16
N ALA A 33 1.72 22.18 -9.86
CA ALA A 33 2.26 23.50 -9.61
C ALA A 33 2.24 24.40 -10.86
N SER A 34 2.33 23.81 -12.06
CA SER A 34 2.38 24.55 -13.33
C SER A 34 1.05 25.22 -13.70
N ASP A 35 -0.08 24.72 -13.21
CA ASP A 35 -1.41 25.30 -13.43
C ASP A 35 -2.09 25.66 -12.10
N ARG A 36 -2.29 26.97 -11.87
CA ARG A 36 -2.99 27.50 -10.70
C ARG A 36 -4.39 26.95 -10.53
N SER A 37 -5.06 26.58 -11.63
CA SER A 37 -6.39 25.99 -11.55
C SER A 37 -6.37 24.66 -10.78
N THR A 38 -5.25 23.93 -10.82
CA THR A 38 -5.10 22.59 -10.24
C THR A 38 -4.46 22.57 -8.85
N TRP A 39 -4.10 23.72 -8.29
CA TRP A 39 -3.44 23.82 -6.97
C TRP A 39 -4.27 23.21 -5.83
N HIS A 40 -5.59 23.19 -5.96
CA HIS A 40 -6.47 22.58 -4.96
C HIS A 40 -6.35 21.04 -4.90
N PHE A 41 -5.73 20.40 -5.89
CA PHE A 41 -5.37 18.98 -5.88
C PHE A 41 -3.98 18.69 -5.29
N MET A 42 -3.22 19.73 -4.90
CA MET A 42 -1.89 19.52 -4.34
C MET A 42 -2.02 18.68 -3.05
N PRO A 43 -1.37 17.51 -2.98
CA PRO A 43 -1.41 16.68 -1.78
C PRO A 43 -0.77 17.43 -0.62
N LYS A 44 -1.35 17.33 0.57
CA LYS A 44 -0.74 17.87 1.79
C LYS A 44 0.32 16.90 2.29
N ASP A 45 1.32 17.40 3.01
CA ASP A 45 2.37 16.57 3.61
C ASP A 45 1.78 15.46 4.50
N ASN A 46 0.70 15.76 5.22
CA ASN A 46 0.00 14.77 6.04
C ASN A 46 -0.68 13.67 5.20
N ASP A 47 -1.20 14.01 4.03
CA ASP A 47 -1.83 13.03 3.12
C ASP A 47 -0.76 12.09 2.54
N ILE A 48 0.41 12.64 2.17
CA ILE A 48 1.57 11.85 1.73
C ILE A 48 2.05 10.91 2.83
N ALA A 49 2.30 11.42 4.04
CA ALA A 49 2.73 10.61 5.17
C ALA A 49 1.72 9.49 5.51
N THR A 50 0.42 9.77 5.34
CA THR A 50 -0.62 8.74 5.51
C THR A 50 -0.51 7.66 4.44
N LEU A 51 -0.33 8.04 3.17
CA LEU A 51 -0.15 7.09 2.08
C LEU A 51 1.12 6.24 2.23
N GLU A 52 2.23 6.83 2.70
CA GLU A 52 3.47 6.10 2.99
C GLU A 52 3.27 5.04 4.08
N ASN A 53 2.63 5.41 5.18
CA ASN A 53 2.32 4.49 6.28
C ASN A 53 1.42 3.32 5.80
N VAL A 54 0.38 3.65 5.03
CA VAL A 54 -0.53 2.64 4.45
C VAL A 54 0.22 1.73 3.49
N ASN A 55 1.08 2.29 2.62
CA ASN A 55 1.89 1.52 1.68
C ASN A 55 2.85 0.58 2.41
N GLN A 56 3.46 1.02 3.52
CA GLN A 56 4.36 0.19 4.32
C GLN A 56 3.61 -0.98 4.99
N LEU A 57 2.44 -0.74 5.55
CA LEU A 57 1.60 -1.77 6.17
C LEU A 57 1.13 -2.82 5.14
N LEU A 58 0.70 -2.36 3.97
CA LEU A 58 0.10 -3.23 2.95
C LEU A 58 1.14 -4.00 2.12
N ARG A 59 2.38 -3.52 2.02
CA ARG A 59 3.45 -4.15 1.24
C ARG A 59 3.66 -5.64 1.55
N PRO A 60 3.90 -6.07 2.80
CA PRO A 60 4.13 -7.49 3.07
C PRO A 60 2.90 -8.36 2.81
N LEU A 61 1.70 -7.81 2.99
CA LEU A 61 0.44 -8.49 2.63
C LEU A 61 0.32 -8.66 1.11
N TYR A 62 0.80 -7.66 0.36
CA TYR A 62 0.71 -7.67 -1.10
C TYR A 62 1.64 -8.74 -1.66
N ASP A 63 2.90 -8.70 -1.24
CA ASP A 63 3.92 -9.69 -1.62
C ASP A 63 3.47 -11.12 -1.28
N PHE A 64 2.85 -11.31 -0.11
CA PHE A 64 2.25 -12.59 0.27
C PHE A 64 1.13 -13.04 -0.68
N THR A 65 0.15 -12.18 -0.94
CA THR A 65 -0.97 -12.55 -1.81
C THR A 65 -0.55 -12.75 -3.26
N ASP A 66 0.46 -12.02 -3.74
CA ASP A 66 1.02 -12.21 -5.07
C ASP A 66 1.79 -13.54 -5.16
N ALA A 67 2.60 -13.88 -4.16
CA ALA A 67 3.26 -15.18 -4.07
C ALA A 67 2.24 -16.34 -4.07
N LEU A 68 1.19 -16.25 -3.24
CA LEU A 68 0.10 -17.25 -3.22
C LEU A 68 -0.65 -17.34 -4.55
N ALA A 69 -0.84 -16.22 -5.24
CA ALA A 69 -1.52 -16.17 -6.52
C ALA A 69 -0.66 -16.72 -7.67
N SER A 70 0.66 -16.60 -7.57
CA SER A 70 1.64 -17.01 -8.58
C SER A 70 1.94 -18.51 -8.55
N GLU A 71 1.85 -19.14 -7.38
CA GLU A 71 2.15 -20.56 -7.22
C GLU A 71 1.03 -21.49 -7.75
N LYS A 72 1.40 -22.45 -8.60
CA LYS A 72 0.50 -23.53 -9.05
C LYS A 72 0.15 -24.56 -7.95
N ARG A 73 0.97 -24.64 -6.90
CA ARG A 73 0.78 -25.49 -5.71
C ARG A 73 1.46 -24.83 -4.52
N VAL A 74 0.69 -24.14 -3.71
CA VAL A 74 1.12 -23.70 -2.38
C VAL A 74 1.20 -24.94 -1.48
N THR A 75 2.36 -25.22 -0.88
CA THR A 75 2.45 -26.29 0.12
C THR A 75 1.71 -25.85 1.38
N LEU A 76 0.72 -26.62 1.83
CA LEU A 76 -0.07 -26.31 3.03
C LEU A 76 0.80 -26.02 4.27
N SER A 77 2.00 -26.61 4.33
CA SER A 77 3.00 -26.39 5.38
C SER A 77 3.63 -25.01 5.41
N SER A 78 3.67 -24.26 4.30
CA SER A 78 4.20 -22.89 4.27
C SER A 78 3.16 -21.84 4.68
N LEU A 79 1.87 -22.19 4.69
CA LEU A 79 0.81 -21.25 5.11
C LEU A 79 0.86 -20.97 6.61
N THR A 80 1.05 -22.00 7.43
CA THR A 80 1.07 -21.86 8.90
C THR A 80 2.12 -20.85 9.39
N PRO A 81 3.42 -20.97 9.06
CA PRO A 81 4.42 -20.02 9.54
C PRO A 81 4.21 -18.61 8.99
N VAL A 82 3.64 -18.47 7.78
CA VAL A 82 3.40 -17.15 7.19
C VAL A 82 2.19 -16.45 7.83
N LEU A 83 1.13 -17.19 8.14
CA LEU A 83 -0.01 -16.66 8.90
C LEU A 83 0.40 -16.23 10.31
N GLU A 84 1.25 -17.02 10.98
CA GLU A 84 1.83 -16.65 12.28
C GLU A 84 2.67 -15.37 12.17
N HIS A 85 3.51 -15.25 11.14
CA HIS A 85 4.32 -14.05 10.92
C HIS A 85 3.47 -12.80 10.63
N ILE A 86 2.41 -12.94 9.82
CA ILE A 86 1.46 -11.83 9.57
C ILE A 86 0.78 -11.39 10.87
N GLY A 87 0.28 -12.34 11.67
CA GLY A 87 -0.42 -12.01 12.91
C GLY A 87 0.48 -11.45 14.01
N SER A 88 1.71 -11.94 14.13
CA SER A 88 2.61 -11.60 15.24
C SER A 88 3.56 -10.43 14.94
N GLU A 89 3.98 -10.25 13.69
CA GLU A 89 4.97 -9.22 13.34
C GLU A 89 4.38 -8.07 12.51
N ILE A 90 3.50 -8.36 11.54
CA ILE A 90 2.97 -7.34 10.62
C ILE A 90 1.76 -6.62 11.24
N LEU A 91 0.84 -7.37 11.84
CA LEU A 91 -0.40 -6.86 12.40
C LEU A 91 -0.33 -6.58 13.91
N SER A 92 0.82 -6.81 14.55
CA SER A 92 0.99 -6.46 15.96
C SER A 92 1.07 -4.95 16.15
N GLU A 93 0.45 -4.45 17.22
CA GLU A 93 0.52 -3.03 17.59
C GLU A 93 1.95 -2.65 17.96
N GLN A 94 2.50 -1.68 17.25
CA GLN A 94 3.79 -1.09 17.52
C GLN A 94 3.60 0.27 18.22
N ALA A 95 4.54 0.64 19.09
CA ALA A 95 4.45 1.90 19.84
C ALA A 95 4.41 3.15 18.93
N GLU A 96 5.02 3.03 17.75
CA GLU A 96 5.12 4.06 16.71
C GLU A 96 3.91 4.10 15.74
N ASP A 97 2.97 3.16 15.85
CA ASP A 97 1.79 3.17 15.00
C ASP A 97 0.91 4.38 15.29
N ASN A 98 0.54 5.09 14.22
CA ASN A 98 -0.48 6.14 14.29
C ASN A 98 -1.90 5.51 14.45
N LEU A 99 -2.89 6.34 14.81
CA LEU A 99 -4.26 5.89 15.06
C LEU A 99 -4.85 5.09 13.89
N LEU A 100 -4.60 5.52 12.64
CA LEU A 100 -5.11 4.87 11.45
C LEU A 100 -4.50 3.47 11.27
N ILE A 101 -3.18 3.35 11.43
CA ILE A 101 -2.49 2.07 11.29
C ILE A 101 -2.96 1.08 12.36
N ARG A 102 -3.19 1.53 13.59
CA ARG A 102 -3.79 0.68 14.64
C ARG A 102 -5.19 0.20 14.26
N GLN A 103 -6.04 1.08 13.73
CA GLN A 103 -7.37 0.70 13.25
C GLN A 103 -7.32 -0.26 12.06
N MET A 104 -6.31 -0.19 11.20
CA MET A 104 -6.15 -1.10 10.07
C MET A 104 -5.59 -2.47 10.48
N LYS A 105 -4.92 -2.56 11.63
CA LYS A 105 -4.39 -3.82 12.20
C LYS A 105 -5.44 -4.63 12.97
N GLN A 106 -6.48 -3.98 13.49
CA GLN A 106 -7.61 -4.57 14.23
C GLN A 106 -8.71 -5.08 13.30
#